data_AF-A0A2M9J1Z5-F1
#
_entry.id   AF-A0A2M9J1Z5-F1
#
_cell.length_a   1.000
_cell.length_b   1.000
_cell.length_c   1.000
_cell.angle_alpha   90.00
_cell.angle_beta   90.00
_cell.angle_gamma   90.00
#
_symmetry.space_group_name_H-M   'P 1'
#
loop_
_entity.id
_entity.type
_entity.pdbx_description
1 polymer ?
#
loop_
_entity_poly.entity_id
_entity_poly.type
_entity_poly.pdbx_seq_one_letter_code
_entity_poly.pdbx_strand_id
1 'polypeptide(L)'
;MTPLACRHCGDTDGPFTTDGTCEGCEPATALRSALEDGGWLDDNASRLMNAYAATILSAAAMAIRQAPDCETAARAVAGIARRYAS
;
A
#
# COMPACT_ATOMS: atom_id res chain seq x y z
N MET A 1 5.55 -20.24 22.01
CA MET A 1 5.24 -19.58 20.73
C MET A 1 5.55 -18.11 20.89
N THR A 2 6.44 -17.55 20.09
CA THR A 2 6.70 -16.10 20.08
C THR A 2 5.50 -15.41 19.43
N PRO A 3 4.91 -14.35 20.02
CA PRO A 3 3.82 -13.63 19.38
C PRO A 3 4.29 -13.09 18.02
N LEU A 4 3.40 -13.11 17.01
CA LEU A 4 3.66 -12.36 15.79
C LEU A 4 3.72 -10.87 16.15
N ALA A 5 4.68 -10.15 15.58
CA ALA A 5 4.82 -8.71 15.72
C ALA A 5 4.92 -8.06 14.35
N CYS A 6 4.35 -6.86 14.22
CA CYS A 6 4.40 -6.05 13.02
C CYS A 6 5.86 -5.74 12.68
N ARG A 7 6.26 -6.02 11.44
CA ARG A 7 7.63 -5.75 10.98
C ARG A 7 7.99 -4.26 10.92
N HIS A 8 6.99 -3.37 10.95
CA HIS A 8 7.21 -1.92 10.86
C HIS A 8 7.23 -1.22 12.22
N CYS A 9 6.29 -1.52 13.12
CA CYS A 9 6.18 -0.83 14.41
C CYS A 9 6.44 -1.73 15.62
N GLY A 10 6.61 -3.05 15.43
CA GLY A 10 6.80 -4.01 16.52
C GLY A 10 5.52 -4.35 17.30
N ASP A 11 4.38 -3.81 16.89
CA ASP A 11 3.09 -4.05 17.54
C ASP A 11 2.68 -5.53 17.43
N THR A 12 2.24 -6.10 18.55
CA THR A 12 1.79 -7.49 18.64
C THR A 12 0.27 -7.63 18.52
N ASP A 13 -0.46 -6.52 18.51
CA ASP A 13 -1.89 -6.51 18.29
C ASP A 13 -2.18 -6.73 16.79
N GLY A 14 -2.72 -7.92 16.50
CA GLY A 14 -3.17 -8.29 15.16
C GLY A 14 -4.54 -7.68 14.83
N PRO A 15 -5.02 -7.80 13.58
CA PRO A 15 -4.59 -8.75 12.54
C PRO A 15 -3.38 -8.27 11.71
N PHE A 16 -2.59 -9.23 11.20
CA PHE A 16 -1.44 -8.98 10.33
C PHE A 16 -1.75 -9.35 8.89
N THR A 17 -1.25 -8.56 7.93
CA THR A 17 -1.23 -8.92 6.52
C THR A 17 -0.28 -10.09 6.26
N THR A 18 -0.38 -10.71 5.08
CA THR A 18 0.53 -11.78 4.65
C THR A 18 2.02 -11.39 4.70
N ASP A 19 2.33 -10.10 4.55
CA ASP A 19 3.68 -9.56 4.60
C ASP A 19 4.18 -9.28 6.03
N GLY A 20 3.32 -9.47 7.04
CA GLY A 20 3.64 -9.28 8.45
C GLY A 20 3.48 -7.84 8.94
N THR A 21 2.56 -7.09 8.34
CA THR A 21 2.25 -5.69 8.70
C THR A 21 0.93 -5.63 9.47
N CYS A 22 0.84 -4.89 10.58
CA CYS A 22 -0.42 -4.69 11.29
C CYS A 22 -1.31 -3.64 10.60
N GLU A 23 -2.59 -3.61 10.97
CA GLU A 23 -3.59 -2.69 10.40
C GLU A 23 -3.19 -1.20 10.48
N GLY A 24 -2.49 -0.80 11.55
CA GLY A 24 -2.01 0.58 11.74
C GLY A 24 -0.87 0.96 10.80
N CYS A 25 -0.17 -0.02 10.24
CA CYS A 25 0.92 0.18 9.29
C CYS A 25 0.51 -0.13 7.83
N GLU A 26 -0.76 -0.46 7.57
CA GLU A 26 -1.24 -0.52 6.19
C GLU A 26 -1.16 0.87 5.54
N PRO A 27 -0.74 0.98 4.27
CA PRO A 27 -0.54 2.28 3.61
C PRO A 27 -1.78 3.19 3.66
N ALA A 28 -2.98 2.62 3.55
CA ALA A 28 -4.24 3.37 3.63
C ALA A 28 -4.50 3.92 5.04
N THR A 29 -4.26 3.11 6.07
CA THR A 29 -4.43 3.51 7.47
C THR A 29 -3.37 4.51 7.88
N ALA A 30 -2.11 4.27 7.54
CA ALA A 30 -1.01 5.19 7.82
C ALA A 30 -1.21 6.54 7.13
N LEU A 31 -1.68 6.55 5.88
CA LEU A 31 -2.04 7.78 5.18
C LEU A 31 -3.20 8.50 5.88
N ARG A 32 -4.26 7.77 6.24
CA ARG A 32 -5.42 8.32 6.93
C ARG A 32 -5.04 8.96 8.26
N SER A 33 -4.25 8.27 9.09
CA SER A 33 -3.74 8.81 10.35
C SER A 33 -2.88 10.06 10.13
N ALA A 34 -1.98 10.04 9.14
CA ALA A 34 -1.18 11.22 8.81
C ALA A 34 -2.03 12.42 8.39
N LEU A 35 -3.16 12.21 7.71
CA LEU A 35 -4.08 13.28 7.31
C LEU A 35 -5.03 13.72 8.45
N GLU A 36 -5.48 12.79 9.29
CA GLU A 36 -6.39 13.05 10.42
C GLU A 36 -5.71 13.82 11.57
N ASP A 37 -4.40 13.62 11.78
CA ASP A 37 -3.60 14.33 12.79
C ASP A 37 -3.30 15.80 12.41
N GLY A 38 -3.97 16.34 11.39
CA GLY A 38 -3.79 17.71 10.91
C GLY A 38 -2.59 17.87 9.98
N GLY A 39 -2.05 16.77 9.46
CA GLY A 39 -0.89 16.75 8.59
C GLY A 39 -1.13 17.52 7.29
N TRP A 40 -0.31 18.54 7.07
CA TRP A 40 -0.05 19.02 5.72
C TRP A 40 0.54 17.89 4.88
N LEU A 41 0.48 18.02 3.55
CA LEU A 41 1.22 17.16 2.62
C LEU A 41 2.74 17.38 2.80
N ASP A 42 3.28 16.91 3.91
CA ASP A 42 4.71 16.80 4.13
C ASP A 42 5.29 15.63 3.34
N ASP A 43 6.60 15.48 3.36
CA ASP A 43 7.30 14.43 2.62
C ASP A 43 6.85 13.03 3.06
N ASN A 44 6.44 12.86 4.33
CA ASN A 44 5.96 11.59 4.85
C ASN A 44 4.54 11.26 4.35
N ALA A 45 3.62 12.22 4.40
CA ALA A 45 2.27 12.08 3.83
C ALA A 45 2.34 11.84 2.32
N SER A 46 3.22 12.54 1.60
CA SER A 46 3.47 12.33 0.17
C SER A 46 3.99 10.92 -0.13
N ARG A 47 4.93 10.43 0.69
CA ARG A 47 5.42 9.04 0.59
C ARG A 47 4.32 8.01 0.85
N LEU A 48 3.48 8.24 1.87
CA LEU A 48 2.35 7.37 2.20
C LEU A 48 1.28 7.36 1.09
N MET A 49 0.99 8.51 0.49
CA MET A 49 0.12 8.60 -0.69
C MET A 49 0.67 7.83 -1.88
N ASN A 50 1.97 7.97 -2.18
CA ASN A 50 2.61 7.25 -3.26
C ASN A 50 2.56 5.73 -3.03
N ALA A 51 2.84 5.27 -1.80
CA ALA A 51 2.71 3.87 -1.43
C ALA A 51 1.27 3.36 -1.59
N TYR A 52 0.28 4.14 -1.16
CA TYR A 52 -1.13 3.79 -1.34
C TYR A 52 -1.53 3.74 -2.82
N ALA A 53 -1.12 4.73 -3.61
CA ALA A 53 -1.37 4.76 -5.05
C ALA A 53 -0.75 3.54 -5.76
N ALA A 54 0.48 3.14 -5.39
CA ALA A 54 1.13 1.96 -5.94
C ALA A 54 0.34 0.67 -5.66
N THR A 55 -0.24 0.52 -4.45
CA THR A 55 -1.11 -0.61 -4.09
C THR A 55 -2.36 -0.64 -4.96
N ILE A 56 -3.07 0.49 -5.09
CA ILE A 56 -4.30 0.57 -5.91
C ILE A 56 -4.00 0.29 -7.38
N LEU A 57 -2.93 0.85 -7.93
CA LEU A 57 -2.53 0.62 -9.32
C LEU A 57 -2.11 -0.84 -9.56
N SER A 58 -1.46 -1.48 -8.59
CA SER A 58 -1.11 -2.90 -8.68
C SER A 58 -2.37 -3.78 -8.70
N ALA A 59 -3.36 -3.48 -7.85
CA ALA A 59 -4.65 -4.16 -7.85
C ALA A 59 -5.42 -3.95 -9.16
N ALA A 60 -5.44 -2.72 -9.68
CA ALA A 60 -6.05 -2.41 -10.97
C ALA A 60 -5.38 -3.18 -12.12
N ALA A 61 -4.05 -3.27 -12.15
CA ALA A 61 -3.35 -4.07 -13.14
C ALA A 61 -3.75 -5.56 -13.08
N MET A 62 -3.92 -6.12 -11.87
CA MET A 62 -4.41 -7.50 -11.71
C MET A 62 -5.84 -7.67 -12.22
N ALA A 63 -6.74 -6.73 -11.94
CA ALA A 63 -8.10 -6.75 -12.44
C ALA A 63 -8.15 -6.66 -13.97
N ILE A 64 -7.35 -5.78 -14.58
CA ILE A 64 -7.27 -5.63 -16.03
C ILE A 64 -6.79 -6.92 -16.72
N ARG A 65 -5.87 -7.68 -16.11
CA ARG A 65 -5.43 -8.98 -16.64
C ARG A 65 -6.53 -10.04 -16.71
N GLN A 66 -7.62 -9.88 -15.97
CA GLN A 66 -8.75 -10.81 -16.02
C GLN A 66 -9.59 -10.60 -17.29
N ALA A 67 -9.49 -9.42 -17.93
CA ALA A 67 -10.16 -9.15 -19.20
C ALA A 67 -9.33 -9.70 -20.38
N PRO A 68 -9.98 -10.33 -21.37
CA PRO A 68 -9.30 -10.80 -22.58
C PRO A 68 -8.64 -9.62 -23.32
N ASP A 69 -7.49 -9.89 -23.94
CA ASP A 69 -6.73 -8.93 -24.78
C ASP A 69 -6.26 -7.64 -24.08
N CYS A 70 -6.27 -7.59 -22.74
CA CYS A 70 -5.90 -6.40 -21.97
C CYS A 70 -4.48 -6.43 -21.37
N GLU A 71 -3.63 -7.39 -21.74
CA GLU A 71 -2.29 -7.58 -21.14
C GLU A 71 -1.38 -6.34 -21.33
N THR A 72 -1.45 -5.67 -22.48
CA THR A 72 -0.68 -4.43 -22.72
C THR A 72 -1.10 -3.32 -21.77
N ALA A 73 -2.41 -3.14 -21.55
CA ALA A 73 -2.93 -2.15 -20.62
C ALA A 73 -2.54 -2.50 -19.17
N ALA A 74 -2.65 -3.78 -18.78
CA ALA A 74 -2.22 -4.24 -17.46
C ALA A 74 -0.72 -3.97 -17.21
N ARG A 75 0.14 -4.19 -18.21
CA ARG A 75 1.57 -3.89 -18.11
C ARG A 75 1.85 -2.40 -17.97
N ALA A 76 1.11 -1.55 -18.69
CA ALA A 76 1.24 -0.10 -18.57
C ALA A 76 0.90 0.34 -17.14
N VAL A 77 -0.24 -0.12 -16.59
CA VAL A 77 -0.67 0.21 -15.22
C VAL A 77 0.31 -0.33 -14.18
N ALA A 78 0.80 -1.56 -14.33
CA ALA A 78 1.84 -2.10 -13.44
C ALA A 78 3.16 -1.31 -13.53
N GLY A 79 3.49 -0.75 -14.69
CA GLY A 79 4.63 0.14 -14.88
C GLY A 79 4.47 1.45 -14.13
N ILE A 80 3.27 2.03 -14.12
CA ILE A 80 2.96 3.24 -13.34
C ILE A 80 3.04 2.93 -11.84
N ALA A 81 2.46 1.81 -11.39
CA ALA A 81 2.51 1.39 -9.98
C ALA A 81 3.95 1.35 -9.43
N ARG A 82 4.90 0.81 -10.20
CA ARG A 82 6.32 0.76 -9.81
C ARG A 82 6.97 2.14 -9.65
N ARG A 83 6.51 3.16 -10.38
CA ARG A 83 7.04 4.53 -10.25
C ARG A 83 6.59 5.21 -8.97
N TYR A 84 5.44 4.80 -8.42
CA TYR A 84 4.92 5.30 -7.15
C TYR A 84 5.45 4.50 -5.94
N ALA A 85 6.04 3.32 -6.17
CA ALA A 85 6.63 2.49 -5.11
C ALA A 85 8.10 2.83 -4.79
N SER A 86 8.74 3.62 -5.65
CA SER A 86 10.13 4.10 -5.53
C SER A 86 10.20 5.49 -4.92
#